data_AF-A0A8S0FFY6-F1
#
_entry.id   AF-A0A8S0FFY6-F1
#
_cell.length_a   1.000
_cell.length_b   1.000
_cell.length_c   1.000
_cell.angle_alpha   90.00
_cell.angle_beta   90.00
_cell.angle_gamma   90.00
#
_symmetry.space_group_name_H-M   'P 1'
#
loop_
_entity.id
_entity.type
_entity.pdbx_description
1 polymer ?
#
loop_
_entity_poly.entity_id
_entity_poly.type
_entity_poly.pdbx_seq_one_letter_code
_entity_poly.pdbx_strand_id
1 'polypeptide(L)'
;MIIVTGGAGFIGSNIVKALNDKGITDILVVDNLKDGTKFVNLVDLDIADYMDKEDFLIQIMAGEEFGDVEAIFHEGACSSTTEWDGKYMMDNNYQYSKELLHYCLEREIPFLYASSAATYGGRTSDFIESREYEKPLNVYGYSKFLFDEYVRQILPEANFRRLLASVISTFMDLVKAIKAVWRASLSISTPSLITVNHRSCSKVARTLNVTSSMWATWQM
;
A
#
# COMPACT_ATOMS: atom_id res chain seq x y z
N MET A 1 -8.75 15.97 2.06
CA MET A 1 -8.11 15.05 3.03
C MET A 1 -7.54 13.81 2.36
N ILE A 2 -6.51 13.21 2.96
CA ILE A 2 -5.92 11.92 2.55
C ILE A 2 -6.17 10.88 3.64
N ILE A 3 -6.53 9.66 3.25
CA ILE A 3 -6.70 8.55 4.18
C ILE A 3 -5.46 7.64 4.11
N VAL A 4 -4.88 7.31 5.26
CA VAL A 4 -3.77 6.36 5.38
C VAL A 4 -4.18 5.23 6.33
N THR A 5 -4.58 4.09 5.75
CA THR A 5 -4.81 2.88 6.55
C THR A 5 -3.48 2.20 6.87
N GLY A 6 -3.36 1.57 8.04
CA GLY A 6 -2.06 1.15 8.55
C GLY A 6 -1.16 2.33 8.92
N GLY A 7 -1.75 3.53 9.12
CA GLY A 7 -1.03 4.79 9.34
C GLY A 7 -0.26 4.85 10.66
N ALA A 8 -0.63 4.06 11.67
CA ALA A 8 0.16 3.89 12.89
C ALA A 8 1.21 2.76 12.76
N GLY A 9 1.20 2.02 11.66
CA GLY A 9 2.19 1.00 11.31
C GLY A 9 3.47 1.56 10.72
N PHE A 10 4.39 0.67 10.32
CA PHE A 10 5.72 1.05 9.87
C PHE A 10 5.73 1.88 8.57
N ILE A 11 5.13 1.36 7.49
CA ILE A 11 5.10 2.05 6.20
C ILE A 11 4.11 3.21 6.22
N GLY A 12 2.91 3.01 6.78
CA GLY A 12 1.88 4.05 6.82
C GLY A 12 2.31 5.31 7.58
N SER A 13 2.98 5.18 8.73
CA SER A 13 3.47 6.37 9.46
C SER A 13 4.55 7.13 8.68
N ASN A 14 5.37 6.43 7.89
CA ASN A 14 6.33 7.08 6.99
C ASN A 14 5.63 7.79 5.82
N ILE A 15 4.48 7.30 5.35
CA ILE A 15 3.63 8.02 4.39
C ILE A 15 3.08 9.29 5.04
N VAL A 16 2.51 9.19 6.25
CA VAL A 16 2.01 10.35 7.00
C VAL A 16 3.13 11.38 7.17
N LYS A 17 4.31 10.96 7.60
CA LYS A 17 5.48 11.83 7.69
C LYS A 17 5.83 12.49 6.36
N ALA A 18 5.87 11.73 5.26
CA ALA A 18 6.19 12.28 3.95
C ALA A 18 5.14 13.28 3.43
N LEU A 19 3.89 13.13 3.87
CA LEU A 19 2.80 14.09 3.63
C LEU A 19 2.99 15.36 4.48
N ASN A 20 3.33 15.23 5.77
CA ASN A 20 3.64 16.36 6.65
C ASN A 20 4.85 17.17 6.15
N ASP A 21 5.91 16.49 5.69
CA ASP A 21 7.09 17.12 5.07
C ASP A 21 6.73 17.94 3.81
N LYS A 22 5.53 17.75 3.25
CA LYS A 22 4.96 18.51 2.12
C LYS A 22 3.90 19.53 2.54
N GLY A 23 3.68 19.73 3.84
CA GLY A 23 2.67 20.63 4.38
C GLY A 23 1.24 20.08 4.34
N ILE A 24 1.07 18.77 4.13
CA ILE A 24 -0.24 18.11 4.18
C ILE A 24 -0.44 17.55 5.58
N THR A 25 -1.46 18.04 6.27
CA THR A 25 -1.83 17.62 7.65
C THR A 25 -3.30 17.19 7.77
N ASP A 26 -4.10 17.45 6.73
CA ASP A 26 -5.49 16.99 6.60
C ASP A 26 -5.53 15.48 6.27
N ILE A 27 -5.18 14.67 7.26
CA ILE A 27 -4.94 13.22 7.15
C ILE A 27 -5.80 12.47 8.16
N LEU A 28 -6.63 11.54 7.67
CA LEU A 28 -7.28 10.53 8.50
C LEU A 28 -6.39 9.28 8.58
N VAL A 29 -5.94 8.95 9.78
CA VAL A 29 -5.24 7.69 10.03
C VAL A 29 -6.23 6.61 10.43
N VAL A 30 -6.18 5.46 9.77
CA VAL A 30 -6.96 4.27 10.13
C VAL A 30 -6.00 3.16 10.55
N ASP A 31 -6.14 2.63 11.77
CA ASP A 31 -5.28 1.53 12.25
C ASP A 31 -5.98 0.69 13.33
N ASN A 32 -5.29 -0.31 13.86
CA ASN A 32 -5.68 -1.04 15.06
C ASN A 32 -4.65 -0.78 16.16
N LEU A 33 -4.93 0.13 17.10
CA LEU A 33 -4.07 0.45 18.23
C LEU A 33 -4.21 -0.51 19.43
N LYS A 34 -4.68 -1.75 19.22
CA LYS A 34 -4.69 -2.78 20.28
C LYS A 34 -3.32 -2.94 20.95
N ASP A 35 -2.25 -2.93 20.16
CA ASP A 35 -0.92 -2.61 20.66
C ASP A 35 -0.75 -1.09 20.69
N GLY A 36 -0.97 -0.52 21.88
CA GLY A 36 -0.92 0.91 22.09
C GLY A 36 0.47 1.49 21.87
N THR A 37 1.56 0.69 21.94
CA THR A 37 2.93 1.19 21.80
C THR A 37 3.21 1.81 20.43
N LYS A 38 2.41 1.46 19.40
CA LYS A 38 2.47 2.04 18.07
C LYS A 38 2.20 3.54 18.02
N PHE A 39 1.64 4.14 19.09
CA PHE A 39 1.40 5.59 19.16
C PHE A 39 2.67 6.42 18.91
N VAL A 40 3.85 5.89 19.25
CA VAL A 40 5.14 6.56 19.05
C VAL A 40 5.44 6.82 17.56
N ASN A 41 4.80 6.08 16.65
CA ASN A 41 4.95 6.30 15.21
C ASN A 41 4.20 7.55 14.73
N LEU A 42 3.28 8.09 15.54
CA LEU A 42 2.44 9.24 15.19
C LEU A 42 2.69 10.47 16.07
N VAL A 43 3.36 10.33 17.22
CA VAL A 43 3.44 11.38 18.24
C VAL A 43 4.08 12.68 17.75
N ASP A 44 5.00 12.59 16.79
CA ASP A 44 5.69 13.74 16.20
C ASP A 44 5.12 14.12 14.82
N LEU A 45 3.95 13.59 14.45
CA LEU A 45 3.30 13.79 13.16
C LEU A 45 1.98 14.57 13.33
N ASP A 46 1.61 15.30 12.29
CA ASP A 46 0.38 16.08 12.25
C ASP A 46 -0.69 15.33 11.45
N ILE A 47 -1.80 14.98 12.11
CA ILE A 47 -2.97 14.33 11.50
C ILE A 47 -4.25 15.07 11.87
N ALA A 48 -5.29 14.92 11.07
CA ALA A 48 -6.59 15.54 11.34
C ALA A 48 -7.44 14.67 12.28
N ASP A 49 -7.40 13.35 12.10
CA ASP A 49 -8.21 12.42 12.89
C ASP A 49 -7.64 10.99 12.91
N TYR A 50 -8.14 10.16 13.83
CA TYR A 50 -7.83 8.73 13.98
C TYR A 50 -9.12 7.91 14.03
N MET A 51 -9.15 6.77 13.32
CA MET A 51 -10.25 5.81 13.36
C MET A 51 -9.74 4.37 13.49
N ASP A 52 -10.47 3.54 14.24
CA ASP A 52 -10.19 2.12 14.27
C ASP A 52 -10.60 1.45 12.94
N LYS A 53 -9.83 0.46 12.49
CA LYS A 53 -10.05 -0.17 11.18
C LYS A 53 -11.41 -0.89 11.08
N GLU A 54 -11.98 -1.38 12.19
CA GLU A 54 -13.29 -2.05 12.18
C GLU A 54 -14.41 -1.02 11.97
N ASP A 55 -14.36 0.11 12.69
CA ASP A 55 -15.31 1.21 12.52
C ASP A 55 -15.23 1.81 11.11
N PHE A 56 -14.01 1.97 10.58
CA PHE A 56 -13.79 2.44 9.22
C PHE A 56 -14.41 1.49 8.18
N LEU A 57 -14.23 0.16 8.34
CA LEU A 57 -14.80 -0.81 7.41
C LEU A 57 -16.34 -0.78 7.43
N ILE A 58 -16.93 -0.66 8.63
CA ILE A 58 -18.39 -0.55 8.78
C ILE A 58 -18.91 0.68 8.01
N GLN A 59 -18.26 1.83 8.17
CA GLN A 59 -18.63 3.06 7.47
C GLN A 59 -18.41 2.98 5.95
N ILE A 60 -17.30 2.38 5.51
CA ILE A 60 -17.05 2.11 4.08
C ILE A 60 -18.17 1.26 3.48
N MET A 61 -18.54 0.15 4.13
CA MET A 61 -19.59 -0.76 3.65
C MET A 61 -20.98 -0.14 3.69
N ALA A 62 -21.21 0.83 4.59
CA ALA A 62 -22.44 1.61 4.64
C ALA A 62 -22.49 2.73 3.58
N GLY A 63 -21.38 2.98 2.87
CA GLY A 63 -21.28 4.05 1.88
C GLY A 63 -21.20 5.45 2.48
N GLU A 64 -20.71 5.56 3.72
CA GLU A 64 -20.53 6.85 4.39
C GLU A 64 -19.45 7.70 3.71
N GLU A 65 -19.59 9.01 3.84
CA GLU A 65 -18.66 9.97 3.26
C GLU A 65 -17.70 10.50 4.33
N PHE A 66 -16.39 10.54 4.03
CA PHE A 66 -15.36 11.07 4.92
C PHE A 66 -14.94 12.51 4.55
N GLY A 67 -15.75 13.19 3.73
CA GLY A 67 -15.43 14.50 3.16
C GLY A 67 -14.79 14.41 1.78
N ASP A 68 -14.02 15.43 1.39
CA ASP A 68 -13.32 15.46 0.09
C ASP A 68 -12.04 14.61 0.16
N VAL A 69 -12.15 13.32 -0.15
CA VAL A 69 -11.06 12.35 -0.08
C VAL A 69 -10.25 12.37 -1.38
N GLU A 70 -9.02 12.86 -1.29
CA GLU A 70 -8.14 13.04 -2.45
C GLU A 70 -7.38 11.76 -2.85
N ALA A 71 -7.13 10.87 -1.88
CA ALA A 71 -6.49 9.58 -2.09
C ALA A 71 -6.63 8.69 -0.84
N ILE A 72 -6.59 7.37 -1.06
CA ILE A 72 -6.40 6.36 -0.01
C ILE A 72 -5.08 5.63 -0.23
N PHE A 73 -4.21 5.67 0.78
CA PHE A 73 -3.04 4.80 0.91
C PHE A 73 -3.40 3.62 1.81
N HIS A 74 -3.57 2.45 1.21
CA HIS A 74 -3.98 1.23 1.87
C HIS A 74 -2.79 0.35 2.28
N GLU A 75 -2.18 0.70 3.40
CA GLU A 75 -1.07 -0.06 4.00
C GLU A 75 -1.53 -1.01 5.12
N GLY A 76 -2.79 -0.90 5.55
CA GLY A 76 -3.38 -1.70 6.62
C GLY A 76 -3.57 -3.15 6.23
N ALA A 77 -2.84 -4.06 6.88
CA ALA A 77 -2.98 -5.50 6.70
C ALA A 77 -2.41 -6.25 7.92
N CYS A 78 -2.81 -7.50 8.11
CA CYS A 78 -1.99 -8.45 8.86
C CYS A 78 -0.75 -8.75 8.01
N SER A 79 0.42 -8.33 8.48
CA SER A 79 1.70 -8.51 7.80
C SER A 79 2.53 -9.69 8.31
N SER A 80 2.01 -10.44 9.29
CA SER A 80 2.70 -11.60 9.84
C SER A 80 2.73 -12.75 8.84
N THR A 81 3.94 -13.13 8.42
CA THR A 81 4.16 -14.30 7.54
C THR A 81 4.02 -15.64 8.27
N THR A 82 3.88 -15.59 9.60
CA THR A 82 3.73 -16.75 10.50
C THR A 82 2.32 -16.85 11.10
N GLU A 83 1.41 -15.96 10.73
CA GLU A 83 -0.03 -16.11 11.03
C GLU A 83 -0.66 -17.10 10.04
N TRP A 84 -1.43 -18.06 10.57
CA TRP A 84 -2.00 -19.19 9.84
C TRP A 84 -3.52 -19.31 9.95
N ASP A 85 -4.20 -18.43 10.70
CA ASP A 85 -5.65 -18.27 10.60
C ASP A 85 -6.00 -17.70 9.23
N GLY A 86 -6.26 -18.60 8.28
CA GLY A 86 -6.61 -18.23 6.91
C GLY A 86 -7.95 -17.53 6.79
N LYS A 87 -8.89 -17.74 7.72
CA LYS A 87 -10.16 -17.01 7.71
C LYS A 87 -9.88 -15.55 8.04
N TYR A 88 -9.19 -15.30 9.15
CA TYR A 88 -8.78 -13.96 9.52
C TYR A 88 -7.92 -13.29 8.44
N MET A 89 -6.94 -14.00 7.88
CA MET A 89 -6.06 -13.46 6.84
C MET A 89 -6.84 -13.04 5.60
N MET A 90 -7.77 -13.87 5.12
CA MET A 90 -8.58 -13.55 3.94
C MET A 90 -9.60 -12.45 4.23
N ASP A 91 -10.20 -12.41 5.42
CA ASP A 91 -11.14 -11.35 5.80
C ASP A 91 -10.42 -10.00 5.94
N ASN A 92 -9.36 -9.96 6.74
CA ASN A 92 -8.65 -8.73 7.10
C ASN A 92 -7.79 -8.17 5.97
N ASN A 93 -7.20 -9.01 5.12
CA ASN A 93 -6.35 -8.53 4.04
C ASN A 93 -7.12 -8.47 2.72
N TYR A 94 -7.62 -9.61 2.24
CA TYR A 94 -8.20 -9.70 0.90
C TYR A 94 -9.58 -9.06 0.81
N GLN A 95 -10.53 -9.44 1.67
CA GLN A 95 -11.88 -8.91 1.62
C GLN A 95 -11.91 -7.43 2.00
N TYR A 96 -11.20 -7.03 3.06
CA TYR A 96 -11.04 -5.61 3.44
C TYR A 96 -10.55 -4.76 2.26
N SER A 97 -9.50 -5.20 1.56
CA SER A 97 -8.95 -4.47 0.41
C SER A 97 -9.95 -4.35 -0.73
N LYS A 98 -10.80 -5.36 -0.94
CA LYS A 98 -11.87 -5.31 -1.96
C LYS A 98 -12.93 -4.29 -1.62
N GLU A 99 -13.39 -4.23 -0.38
CA GLU A 99 -14.39 -3.24 0.04
C GLU A 99 -13.87 -1.81 -0.19
N LEU A 100 -12.63 -1.54 0.22
CA LEU A 100 -11.99 -0.24 -0.02
C LEU A 100 -11.80 0.06 -1.51
N LEU A 101 -11.37 -0.94 -2.29
CA LEU A 101 -11.22 -0.78 -3.73
C LEU A 101 -12.53 -0.37 -4.38
N HIS A 102 -13.63 -1.05 -4.07
CA HIS A 102 -14.95 -0.72 -4.63
C HIS A 102 -15.46 0.63 -4.18
N TYR A 103 -15.29 0.96 -2.90
CA TYR A 103 -15.61 2.29 -2.38
C TYR A 103 -14.90 3.40 -3.16
N CYS A 104 -13.59 3.22 -3.41
CA CYS A 104 -12.81 4.15 -4.22
C CYS A 104 -13.23 4.19 -5.69
N LEU A 105 -13.57 3.04 -6.28
CA LEU A 105 -14.02 2.96 -7.68
C LEU A 105 -15.32 3.72 -7.90
N GLU A 106 -16.28 3.59 -6.99
CA GLU A 106 -17.57 4.30 -7.06
C GLU A 106 -17.42 5.83 -6.96
N ARG A 107 -16.39 6.29 -6.25
CA ARG A 107 -16.15 7.70 -5.93
C ARG A 107 -15.00 8.33 -6.68
N GLU A 108 -14.40 7.58 -7.60
CA GLU A 108 -13.27 8.05 -8.41
C GLU A 108 -12.03 8.47 -7.57
N ILE A 109 -11.88 7.88 -6.39
CA ILE A 109 -10.79 8.18 -5.45
C ILE A 109 -9.55 7.37 -5.84
N PRO A 110 -8.36 8.00 -5.98
CA PRO A 110 -7.09 7.29 -6.17
C PRO A 110 -6.85 6.26 -5.05
N PHE A 111 -6.66 5.00 -5.44
CA PHE A 111 -6.43 3.88 -4.53
C PHE A 111 -5.02 3.30 -4.74
N LEU A 112 -4.16 3.53 -3.75
CA LEU A 112 -2.80 3.00 -3.70
C LEU A 112 -2.74 1.99 -2.57
N TYR A 113 -2.22 0.78 -2.83
CA TYR A 113 -2.23 -0.27 -1.83
C TYR A 113 -0.91 -1.03 -1.74
N ALA A 114 -0.66 -1.61 -0.57
CA ALA A 114 0.49 -2.47 -0.33
C ALA A 114 0.25 -3.90 -0.84
N SER A 115 1.01 -4.30 -1.87
CA SER A 115 1.25 -5.72 -2.18
C SER A 115 2.51 -6.21 -1.42
N SER A 116 3.07 -7.37 -1.76
CA SER A 116 4.20 -7.97 -1.06
C SER A 116 5.06 -8.82 -1.98
N ALA A 117 6.38 -8.79 -1.80
CA ALA A 117 7.27 -9.73 -2.48
C ALA A 117 7.01 -11.20 -2.08
N ALA A 118 6.25 -11.45 -1.00
CA ALA A 118 5.80 -12.78 -0.61
C ALA A 118 4.94 -13.47 -1.67
N THR A 119 4.37 -12.72 -2.63
CA THR A 119 3.65 -13.28 -3.79
C THR A 119 4.56 -14.13 -4.68
N TYR A 120 5.85 -13.81 -4.77
CA TYR A 120 6.81 -14.56 -5.58
C TYR A 120 7.22 -15.91 -4.98
N GLY A 121 7.01 -16.12 -3.68
CA GLY A 121 7.39 -17.34 -2.98
C GLY A 121 8.89 -17.64 -3.00
N GLY A 122 9.26 -18.91 -3.14
CA GLY A 122 10.64 -19.41 -3.06
C GLY A 122 11.48 -19.18 -4.32
N ARG A 123 11.27 -18.06 -5.01
CA ARG A 123 11.88 -17.73 -6.30
C ARG A 123 13.31 -17.23 -6.14
N THR A 124 14.19 -17.60 -7.07
CA THR A 124 15.63 -17.20 -7.06
C THR A 124 16.01 -16.20 -8.15
N SER A 125 15.18 -16.04 -9.18
CA SER A 125 15.35 -15.09 -10.29
C SER A 125 14.00 -14.73 -10.90
N ASP A 126 13.96 -13.66 -11.71
CA ASP A 126 12.77 -13.26 -12.48
C ASP A 126 11.57 -12.86 -11.62
N PHE A 127 11.81 -11.89 -10.74
CA PHE A 127 10.76 -11.20 -9.97
C PHE A 127 10.05 -10.19 -10.88
N ILE A 128 9.04 -10.67 -11.61
CA ILE A 128 8.30 -9.91 -12.62
C ILE A 128 6.83 -9.90 -12.20
N GLU A 129 6.17 -8.74 -12.26
CA GLU A 129 4.77 -8.50 -11.86
C GLU A 129 3.75 -9.14 -12.84
N SER A 130 3.84 -10.45 -13.01
CA SER A 130 2.92 -11.26 -13.79
C SER A 130 2.65 -12.57 -13.06
N ARG A 131 1.41 -13.05 -13.17
CA ARG A 131 0.89 -14.24 -12.50
C ARG A 131 1.79 -15.47 -12.64
N GLU A 132 2.44 -15.64 -13.78
CA GLU A 132 3.33 -16.78 -14.03
C GLU A 132 4.58 -16.80 -13.13
N TYR A 133 4.94 -15.66 -12.54
CA TYR A 133 6.06 -15.53 -11.62
C TYR A 133 5.65 -15.64 -10.14
N GLU A 134 4.36 -15.68 -9.84
CA GLU A 134 3.82 -15.61 -8.49
C GLU A 134 3.35 -16.98 -8.00
N LYS A 135 3.88 -17.41 -6.85
CA LYS A 135 3.54 -18.68 -6.19
C LYS A 135 3.84 -18.59 -4.69
N PRO A 136 2.97 -17.94 -3.90
CA PRO A 136 3.23 -17.67 -2.49
C PRO A 136 3.40 -18.96 -1.66
N LEU A 137 4.16 -18.86 -0.57
CA LEU A 137 4.50 -20.00 0.31
C LEU A 137 3.70 -20.04 1.63
N ASN A 138 2.89 -19.01 1.90
CA ASN A 138 2.09 -18.90 3.12
C ASN A 138 0.78 -18.16 2.85
N VAL A 139 -0.15 -18.20 3.82
CA VAL A 139 -1.49 -17.63 3.66
C VAL A 139 -1.49 -16.10 3.57
N TYR A 140 -0.54 -15.44 4.24
CA TYR A 140 -0.29 -14.00 4.06
C TYR A 140 0.04 -13.68 2.60
N GLY A 141 1.02 -14.35 2.02
CA GLY A 141 1.41 -14.16 0.62
C GLY A 141 0.27 -14.50 -0.33
N TYR A 142 -0.53 -15.52 -0.02
CA TYR A 142 -1.73 -15.86 -0.79
C TYR A 142 -2.80 -14.76 -0.76
N SER A 143 -3.04 -14.14 0.40
CA SER A 143 -4.00 -13.03 0.51
C SER A 143 -3.64 -11.83 -0.36
N LYS A 144 -2.33 -11.49 -0.44
CA LYS A 144 -1.82 -10.41 -1.29
C LYS A 144 -1.86 -10.79 -2.77
N PHE A 145 -1.39 -11.99 -3.11
CA PHE A 145 -1.45 -12.53 -4.48
C PHE A 145 -2.88 -12.52 -5.03
N LEU A 146 -3.85 -12.97 -4.23
CA LEU A 146 -5.23 -13.06 -4.70
C LEU A 146 -5.85 -11.68 -4.88
N PHE A 147 -5.47 -10.70 -4.06
CA PHE A 147 -5.92 -9.32 -4.25
C PHE A 147 -5.30 -8.70 -5.52
N ASP A 148 -4.02 -8.95 -5.81
CA ASP A 148 -3.38 -8.51 -7.05
C ASP A 148 -4.10 -9.10 -8.29
N GLU A 149 -4.47 -10.38 -8.24
CA GLU A 149 -5.28 -11.05 -9.28
C GLU A 149 -6.68 -10.44 -9.41
N TYR A 150 -7.30 -10.02 -8.30
CA TYR A 150 -8.58 -9.34 -8.31
C TYR A 150 -8.48 -7.96 -8.98
N VAL A 151 -7.45 -7.19 -8.65
CA VAL A 151 -7.16 -5.90 -9.28
C VAL A 151 -6.91 -6.07 -10.79
N ARG A 152 -6.18 -7.10 -11.22
CA ARG A 152 -5.94 -7.41 -12.64
C ARG A 152 -7.24 -7.64 -13.43
N GLN A 153 -8.28 -8.17 -12.80
CA GLN A 153 -9.59 -8.35 -13.42
C GLN A 153 -10.36 -7.02 -13.56
N ILE A 154 -10.16 -6.08 -12.64
CA ILE A 154 -10.86 -4.79 -12.63
C ILE A 154 -10.19 -3.77 -13.56
N LEU A 155 -8.86 -3.79 -13.69
CA LEU A 155 -8.10 -2.81 -14.48
C LEU A 155 -8.62 -2.56 -15.91
N PRO A 156 -9.07 -3.57 -16.68
CA PRO A 156 -9.59 -3.35 -18.03
C PRO A 156 -10.94 -2.61 -18.07
N GLU A 157 -11.75 -2.73 -17.02
CA GLU A 157 -13.10 -2.15 -16.93
C GLU A 157 -13.11 -0.80 -16.20
N ALA A 158 -12.08 -0.53 -15.40
CA ALA A 158 -11.89 0.76 -14.76
C ALA A 158 -11.58 1.83 -15.81
N ASN A 159 -12.57 2.67 -16.14
CA ASN A 159 -12.45 3.83 -17.04
C ASN A 159 -11.49 4.93 -16.53
N PHE A 160 -10.67 4.67 -15.52
CA PHE A 160 -9.98 5.70 -14.77
C PHE A 160 -8.53 5.92 -15.19
N ARG A 161 -8.26 7.14 -15.67
CA ARG A 161 -6.93 7.70 -15.92
C ARG A 161 -6.13 8.00 -14.63
N ARG A 162 -6.57 7.57 -13.44
CA ARG A 162 -5.88 7.82 -12.17
C ARG A 162 -5.63 6.54 -11.38
N LEU A 163 -4.45 5.99 -11.68
CA LEU A 163 -3.52 5.24 -10.83
C LEU A 163 -4.12 4.31 -9.75
N LEU A 164 -4.47 3.09 -10.16
CA LEU A 164 -4.27 1.90 -9.33
C LEU A 164 -2.77 1.57 -9.35
N ALA A 165 -2.09 1.72 -8.22
CA ALA A 165 -0.68 1.32 -8.09
C ALA A 165 -0.55 0.32 -6.93
N SER A 166 -0.12 -0.89 -7.25
CA SER A 166 0.39 -1.82 -6.24
C SER A 166 1.80 -1.36 -5.85
N VAL A 167 2.00 -1.02 -4.58
CA VAL A 167 3.34 -0.86 -4.03
C VAL A 167 3.82 -2.24 -3.61
N ILE A 168 4.62 -2.90 -4.44
CA ILE A 168 5.37 -4.08 -4.00
C ILE A 168 6.39 -3.60 -2.99
N SER A 169 6.37 -4.16 -1.79
CA SER A 169 6.99 -3.61 -0.58
C SER A 169 8.52 -3.59 -0.60
N THR A 170 9.13 -2.73 -1.42
CA THR A 170 10.45 -2.18 -1.15
C THR A 170 10.32 -0.67 -0.95
N PHE A 171 11.09 -0.10 -0.02
CA PHE A 171 11.15 1.34 0.26
C PHE A 171 11.32 2.22 -1.01
N MET A 172 11.89 1.66 -2.07
CA MET A 172 12.08 2.34 -3.37
C MET A 172 10.80 2.50 -4.18
N ASP A 173 9.80 1.65 -3.96
CA ASP A 173 8.51 1.70 -4.67
C ASP A 173 7.56 2.70 -4.00
N LEU A 174 7.68 2.88 -2.69
CA LEU A 174 7.06 3.97 -1.93
C LEU A 174 7.43 5.36 -2.50
N VAL A 175 8.72 5.60 -2.74
CA VAL A 175 9.22 6.86 -3.32
C VAL A 175 8.69 7.08 -4.74
N LYS A 176 8.44 6.01 -5.50
CA LYS A 176 7.88 6.08 -6.86
C LYS A 176 6.38 6.31 -6.83
N ALA A 177 5.64 5.67 -5.93
CA ALA A 177 4.21 5.84 -5.74
C ALA A 177 3.86 7.28 -5.35
N ILE A 178 4.57 7.84 -4.36
CA ILE A 178 4.42 9.26 -3.96
C ILE A 178 4.67 10.21 -5.15
N LYS A 179 5.65 9.91 -6.00
CA LYS A 179 5.91 10.68 -7.23
C LYS A 179 4.85 10.49 -8.31
N ALA A 180 4.23 9.31 -8.41
CA ALA A 180 3.23 8.98 -9.42
C ALA A 180 1.87 9.64 -9.13
N VAL A 181 1.41 9.62 -7.88
CA VAL A 181 0.22 10.36 -7.42
C VAL A 181 0.36 11.84 -7.79
N TRP A 182 1.53 12.41 -7.50
CA TRP A 182 1.79 13.81 -7.75
C TRP A 182 1.85 14.18 -9.24
N ARG A 183 2.41 13.30 -10.10
CA ARG A 183 2.40 13.53 -11.56
C ARG A 183 1.00 13.49 -12.14
N ALA A 184 0.12 12.63 -11.63
CA ALA A 184 -1.28 12.55 -12.07
C ALA A 184 -2.13 13.79 -11.67
N SER A 185 -1.67 14.56 -10.68
CA SER A 185 -2.30 15.84 -10.29
C SER A 185 -1.81 17.05 -11.10
N LEU A 186 -0.78 16.92 -11.94
CA LEU A 186 -0.10 18.03 -12.62
C LEU A 186 -0.19 18.04 -14.17
N SER A 187 -1.25 17.48 -14.77
CA SER A 187 -1.60 17.52 -16.22
C SER A 187 -1.19 16.33 -17.11
N ILE A 188 -1.88 16.27 -18.26
CA ILE A 188 -2.32 15.16 -19.11
C ILE A 188 -1.24 14.48 -19.97
N SER A 189 -1.52 13.23 -20.35
CA SER A 189 -1.03 12.42 -21.50
C SER A 189 0.22 11.54 -21.31
N THR A 190 0.01 10.30 -20.88
CA THR A 190 0.36 9.06 -21.61
C THR A 190 -0.01 7.83 -20.77
N PRO A 191 -0.56 6.76 -21.36
CA PRO A 191 -0.87 5.54 -20.62
C PRO A 191 0.41 4.74 -20.41
N SER A 192 0.83 4.60 -19.17
CA SER A 192 1.68 3.48 -18.78
C SER A 192 1.24 3.03 -17.39
N LEU A 193 0.82 1.78 -17.29
CA LEU A 193 1.02 1.00 -16.07
C LEU A 193 2.50 1.18 -15.72
N ILE A 194 2.79 1.91 -14.65
CA ILE A 194 4.15 1.99 -14.13
C ILE A 194 4.36 0.69 -13.33
N THR A 195 4.63 -0.40 -14.04
CA THR A 195 5.33 -1.55 -13.46
C THR A 195 6.81 -1.17 -13.38
N VAL A 196 7.37 -1.32 -12.19
CA VAL A 196 8.70 -0.83 -11.87
C VAL A 196 9.68 -1.97 -12.06
N ASN A 197 10.18 -2.13 -13.29
CA ASN A 197 11.11 -3.20 -13.62
C ASN A 197 12.48 -3.03 -12.92
N HIS A 198 12.92 -4.08 -12.22
CA HIS A 198 14.13 -4.14 -11.38
C HIS A 198 15.47 -4.05 -12.15
N ARG A 199 15.50 -4.15 -13.49
CA ARG A 199 16.75 -4.07 -14.29
C ARG A 199 17.48 -2.72 -14.21
N SER A 200 16.86 -1.69 -13.65
CA SER A 200 17.43 -0.35 -13.46
C SER A 200 18.22 -0.20 -12.13
N CYS A 201 18.15 -1.16 -11.21
CA CYS A 201 18.65 -1.01 -9.84
C CYS A 201 20.19 -1.08 -9.71
N SER A 202 20.91 -1.70 -10.63
CA SER A 202 22.38 -1.87 -10.49
C SER A 202 23.19 -0.59 -10.75
N LYS A 203 22.62 0.40 -11.45
CA LYS A 203 23.30 1.68 -11.72
C LYS A 203 23.04 2.77 -10.67
N VAL A 204 21.97 2.67 -9.89
CA VAL A 204 21.59 3.69 -8.88
C VAL A 204 22.21 3.44 -7.51
N ALA A 205 22.58 2.18 -7.19
CA ALA A 205 23.28 1.83 -5.95
C ALA A 205 24.65 2.52 -5.81
N ARG A 206 25.25 3.01 -6.90
CA ARG A 206 26.52 3.77 -6.86
C ARG A 206 26.35 5.25 -6.50
N THR A 207 25.13 5.79 -6.49
CA THR A 207 24.90 7.24 -6.33
C THR A 207 24.52 7.63 -4.91
N LEU A 208 24.27 6.69 -3.99
CA LEU A 208 23.73 6.98 -2.65
C LEU A 208 24.57 6.47 -1.46
N ASN A 209 25.79 5.98 -1.70
CA ASN A 209 26.78 5.69 -0.65
C ASN A 209 26.26 4.84 0.53
N VAL A 210 25.37 3.88 0.28
CA VAL A 210 24.93 2.91 1.30
C VAL A 210 25.99 1.81 1.38
N THR A 211 26.72 1.76 2.49
CA THR A 211 27.77 0.76 2.70
C THR A 211 27.17 -0.64 2.88
N SER A 212 27.91 -1.65 2.42
CA SER A 212 27.56 -3.08 2.47
C SER A 212 27.23 -3.60 3.87
N SER A 213 27.63 -2.89 4.92
CA SER A 213 27.33 -3.23 6.32
C SER A 213 25.86 -3.05 6.69
N MET A 214 25.11 -2.19 5.99
CA MET A 214 23.67 -2.05 6.24
C MET A 214 22.87 -3.24 5.72
N TRP A 215 23.36 -4.02 4.74
CA TRP A 215 22.65 -5.19 4.20
C TRP A 215 22.54 -6.36 5.20
N ALA A 216 23.51 -6.52 6.09
CA ALA A 216 23.57 -7.67 7.00
C ALA A 216 22.54 -7.61 8.15
N THR A 217 22.01 -6.44 8.46
CA THR A 217 21.04 -6.24 9.55
C THR A 217 19.58 -6.46 9.11
N TRP A 218 19.32 -6.68 7.81
CA TRP A 218 17.95 -6.88 7.26
C TRP A 218 17.56 -8.35 7.09
N GLN A 219 18.35 -9.28 7.61
CA GLN A 219 18.04 -10.72 7.61
C GLN A 219 17.73 -11.27 9.02
N MET A 220 17.45 -10.42 10.01
CA MET A 220 16.90 -10.84 11.31
C MET A 220 15.50 -10.30 11.51
#